data_AF-A0A5K0VA60-F1
#
_entry.id   AF-A0A5K0VA60-F1
#
_cell.length_a   1.000
_cell.length_b   1.000
_cell.length_c   1.000
_cell.angle_alpha   90.00
_cell.angle_beta   90.00
_cell.angle_gamma   90.00
#
_symmetry.space_group_name_H-M   'P 1'
#
loop_
_entity.id
_entity.type
_entity.pdbx_description
1 polymer ?
#
loop_
_entity_poly.entity_id
_entity_poly.type
_entity_poly.pdbx_seq_one_letter_code
_entity_poly.pdbx_strand_id
1 'polypeptide(L)' 'DLLEELDAYFVAIDRPGYGQSDPHPRQSVKSKALDVEDLADSLQLGPKFYVIGFSMGGQHVWSCLKYIPH' A
#
# COMPACT_ATOMS: atom_id res chain seq x y z
N ASP A 1 -13.71 16.64 10.48
CA ASP A 1 -13.73 15.28 11.08
C ASP A 1 -12.32 14.70 11.15
N LEU A 2 -11.91 14.15 12.31
CA LEU A 2 -10.58 13.60 12.72
C LEU A 2 -9.39 13.63 11.72
N LEU A 3 -9.54 13.17 10.48
CA LEU A 3 -8.51 13.24 9.43
C LEU A 3 -8.09 14.69 9.14
N GLU A 4 -9.04 15.61 9.06
CA GLU A 4 -8.77 17.04 8.87
C GLU A 4 -8.07 17.65 10.08
N GLU A 5 -8.42 17.19 11.29
CA GLU A 5 -7.77 17.65 12.54
C GLU A 5 -6.32 17.14 12.65
N LEU A 6 -6.05 15.96 12.10
CA LEU A 6 -4.73 15.34 12.08
C LEU A 6 -3.89 15.72 10.87
N ASP A 7 -4.44 16.51 9.93
CA ASP A 7 -3.85 16.79 8.62
C ASP A 7 -3.37 15.50 7.91
N ALA A 8 -4.21 14.47 8.00
CA ALA A 8 -3.87 13.12 7.55
C ALA A 8 -4.54 12.80 6.21
N TYR A 9 -3.72 12.37 5.25
CA TYR A 9 -4.20 11.82 3.99
C TYR A 9 -4.23 10.30 4.03
N PHE A 10 -5.41 9.70 3.83
CA PHE A 10 -5.59 8.25 3.90
C PHE A 10 -5.86 7.66 2.51
N VAL A 11 -5.10 6.62 2.15
CA VAL A 11 -5.25 5.89 0.89
C VAL A 11 -5.60 4.44 1.20
N ALA A 12 -6.75 3.99 0.72
CA ALA A 12 -7.16 2.59 0.78
C ALA A 12 -7.12 2.00 -0.63
N ILE A 13 -6.51 0.81 -0.76
CA ILE A 13 -6.30 0.18 -2.07
C ILE A 13 -7.04 -1.15 -2.16
N ASP A 14 -7.69 -1.35 -3.31
CA ASP A 14 -8.14 -2.66 -3.73
C ASP A 14 -6.91 -3.47 -4.15
N ARG A 15 -6.65 -4.58 -3.47
CA ARG A 15 -5.51 -5.46 -3.79
C ARG A 15 -5.77 -6.19 -5.11
N PRO A 16 -4.74 -6.67 -5.82
CA PRO A 16 -4.95 -7.41 -7.06
C PRO A 16 -5.96 -8.55 -6.93
N GLY A 17 -7.01 -8.52 -7.76
CA GLY A 17 -8.11 -9.48 -7.74
C GLY A 17 -9.22 -9.21 -6.72
N TYR A 18 -9.20 -8.05 -6.05
CA TYR A 18 -10.26 -7.56 -5.17
C TYR A 18 -10.86 -6.26 -5.73
N GLY A 19 -12.14 -6.05 -5.47
CA GLY A 19 -12.83 -4.80 -5.79
C GLY A 19 -12.69 -4.41 -7.25
N GLN A 20 -12.09 -3.26 -7.52
CA GLN A 20 -11.86 -2.71 -8.86
C GLN A 20 -10.46 -2.98 -9.44
N SER A 21 -9.60 -3.67 -8.70
CA SER A 21 -8.24 -3.97 -9.15
C SER A 21 -8.18 -5.26 -9.96
N ASP A 22 -7.48 -5.20 -11.10
CA ASP A 22 -7.25 -6.36 -11.95
C ASP A 22 -6.52 -7.49 -11.17
N PRO A 23 -6.83 -8.76 -11.44
CA PRO A 23 -6.05 -9.87 -10.90
C PRO A 23 -4.60 -9.81 -11.37
N HIS A 24 -3.66 -10.16 -10.49
CA HIS A 24 -2.25 -10.36 -10.84
C HIS A 24 -1.86 -11.84 -10.63
N PRO A 25 -2.04 -12.73 -11.63
CA PRO A 25 -1.84 -14.18 -11.47
C PRO A 25 -0.40 -14.59 -11.13
N ARG A 26 0.58 -13.72 -11.40
CA ARG A 26 2.01 -13.94 -11.11
C ARG A 26 2.50 -13.11 -9.92
N GLN A 27 1.59 -12.67 -9.05
CA GLN A 27 1.93 -11.88 -7.88
C GLN A 27 2.94 -12.62 -7.00
N SER A 28 3.93 -11.88 -6.49
CA SER A 28 4.92 -12.34 -5.54
C SER A 28 4.93 -11.46 -4.30
N VAL A 29 5.66 -11.88 -3.26
CA VAL A 29 5.87 -11.02 -2.09
C VAL A 29 6.57 -9.71 -2.49
N LYS A 30 7.47 -9.73 -3.49
CA LYS A 30 8.12 -8.49 -3.95
C LYS A 30 7.17 -7.59 -4.72
N SER A 31 6.38 -8.15 -5.64
CA SER A 31 5.47 -7.33 -6.46
C SER A 31 4.41 -6.63 -5.62
N LYS A 32 3.95 -7.24 -4.53
CA LYS A 32 3.05 -6.57 -3.56
C LYS A 32 3.61 -5.27 -3.00
N ALA A 33 4.92 -5.19 -2.78
CA ALA A 33 5.57 -3.98 -2.29
C ALA A 33 5.70 -2.95 -3.43
N LEU A 34 6.06 -3.40 -4.63
CA LEU A 34 6.18 -2.55 -5.81
C LEU A 34 4.84 -1.92 -6.18
N ASP A 35 3.73 -2.66 -6.09
CA ASP A 35 2.38 -2.12 -6.32
C ASP A 35 2.08 -0.93 -5.37
N VAL A 36 2.58 -0.99 -4.13
CA VAL A 36 2.42 0.09 -3.13
C VAL A 36 3.39 1.24 -3.38
N GLU A 37 4.64 0.95 -3.76
CA GLU A 37 5.66 1.94 -4.13
C GLU A 37 5.21 2.75 -5.35
N ASP A 38 4.82 2.07 -6.44
CA ASP A 38 4.34 2.69 -7.68
C ASP A 38 3.11 3.58 -7.43
N LEU A 39 2.21 3.16 -6.54
CA LEU A 39 1.07 3.97 -6.14
C LEU A 39 1.48 5.19 -5.30
N ALA A 40 2.38 5.00 -4.33
CA ALA A 40 2.86 6.09 -3.50
C ALA A 40 3.58 7.16 -4.33
N ASP A 41 4.36 6.75 -5.32
CA ASP A 41 5.03 7.63 -6.28
C ASP A 41 4.01 8.35 -7.16
N SER A 42 3.02 7.63 -7.69
CA SER A 42 1.95 8.21 -8.53
C SER A 42 1.11 9.25 -7.78
N LEU A 43 0.89 9.03 -6.49
CA LEU A 43 0.18 9.97 -5.60
C LEU A 43 1.10 11.03 -4.98
N GLN A 44 2.41 10.98 -5.24
CA GLN A 44 3.41 11.90 -4.72
C GLN A 44 3.36 12.02 -3.18
N LEU A 45 3.22 10.88 -2.48
CA LEU A 45 3.14 10.83 -1.01
C LEU A 45 4.42 11.28 -0.31
N GLY A 46 5.50 11.48 -1.08
CA GLY A 46 6.78 11.93 -0.59
C GLY A 46 7.72 10.78 -0.21
N PRO A 47 8.89 11.10 0.35
CA PRO A 47 9.96 10.12 0.57
C PRO A 47 9.70 9.14 1.71
N LYS A 48 8.67 9.39 2.54
CA LYS A 48 8.27 8.54 3.66
C LYS A 48 6.75 8.56 3.80
N PHE A 49 6.18 7.38 4.00
CA PHE A 49 4.77 7.19 4.27
C PHE A 49 4.57 6.04 5.25
N TYR A 50 3.36 5.95 5.81
CA TYR A 50 3.00 4.92 6.77
C TYR A 50 2.12 3.86 6.10
N VAL A 51 2.32 2.59 6.48
CA VAL A 51 1.51 1.47 6.02
C VAL A 51 0.79 0.82 7.20
N ILE A 52 -0.48 0.51 7.01
CA ILE A 52 -1.34 -0.12 8.03
C ILE A 52 -1.99 -1.35 7.39
N GLY A 53 -2.06 -2.45 8.14
CA GLY A 53 -2.62 -3.71 7.64
C GLY A 53 -3.26 -4.52 8.75
N PHE A 54 -4.47 -4.99 8.50
CA PHE A 54 -5.22 -5.87 9.41
C PHE A 54 -5.43 -7.24 8.76
N SER A 55 -5.29 -8.32 9.53
CA SER A 55 -5.46 -9.70 9.05
C SER A 55 -4.61 -9.97 7.80
N MET A 56 -5.21 -10.35 6.67
CA MET A 56 -4.50 -10.54 5.39
C MET A 56 -3.78 -9.29 4.87
N GLY A 57 -4.16 -8.10 5.33
CA GLY A 57 -3.44 -6.85 5.08
C GLY A 57 -2.04 -6.84 5.71
N GLY A 58 -1.84 -7.56 6.82
CA GLY A 58 -0.52 -7.67 7.47
C GLY A 58 0.54 -8.29 6.57
N GLN A 59 0.15 -9.22 5.68
CA GLN A 59 1.07 -9.80 4.69
C GLN A 59 1.54 -8.78 3.64
N HIS A 60 0.71 -7.77 3.33
CA HIS A 60 1.06 -6.70 2.39
C HIS A 60 1.96 -5.67 3.08
N VAL A 61 1.68 -5.33 4.34
CA VAL A 61 2.58 -4.50 5.16
C VAL A 61 3.95 -5.15 5.31
N TRP A 62 4.03 -6.44 5.63
CA TRP A 62 5.30 -7.15 5.74
C TRP A 62 6.11 -7.12 4.44
N SER A 63 5.43 -7.26 3.30
CA SER A 63 6.04 -7.12 1.98
C SER A 63 6.68 -5.73 1.80
N CYS A 64 5.95 -4.66 2.14
CA CYS A 64 6.47 -3.29 2.08
C CYS A 64 7.71 -3.12 2.97
N LEU A 65 7.63 -3.53 4.24
CA LEU A 65 8.75 -3.44 5.19
C LEU A 65 10.00 -4.21 4.72
N LYS A 66 9.81 -5.30 3.96
CA LYS A 66 10.89 -6.13 3.46
C LYS A 66 11.60 -5.53 2.24
N TYR A 67 10.89 -4.78 1.39
CA TYR A 67 11.40 -4.37 0.08
C TYR A 67 11.48 -2.86 -0.15
N ILE A 68 10.70 -2.05 0.56
CA ILE A 68 10.74 -0.59 0.51
C ILE A 68 11.73 -0.09 1.59
N PRO A 69 12.77 0.68 1.22
CA PRO A 69 13.69 1.28 2.19
C PRO A 69 12.99 2.21 3.20
N HIS A 70 13.47 2.25 4.45
CA HIS A 70 12.88 3.03 5.56
C HIS A 70 13.89 3.95 6.26
#